data_AF-A0A6S4V558-F1
#
_entry.id   AF-A0A6S4V558-F1
#
_cell.length_a   1.000
_cell.length_b   1.000
_cell.length_c   1.000
_cell.angle_alpha   90.00
_cell.angle_beta   90.00
_cell.angle_gamma   90.00
#
_symmetry.space_group_name_H-M   'P 1'
#
loop_
_entity.id
_entity.type
_entity.pdbx_description
1 polymer ?
#
loop_
_entity_poly.entity_id
_entity_poly.type
_entity_poly.pdbx_seq_one_letter_code
_entity_poly.pdbx_strand_id
1 'polypeptide(L)'
;MSGFEVSNDKGEIIVSDTYRHLGVNSVQVLDGGTPSSIGASSGWAPSFIQTPRLVYPSFRNDLPKETLYILNLSEGTEFCGKYWHSVHNNNISFLSYDYTKISGYLDVYDEQGNLIWSAISAKNVPRIVQTYQLTADNLLNGITLSIGSNVGILLNTLPSWFRPGPMNNLNRGGLFGRYSNGQLQLQFAAAAKLNDISSRIIENLGPNGTLPVHITSFAS
;
A
#
# COMPACT_ATOMS: atom_id res chain seq x y z
N MET A 1 21.12 25.62 -11.80
CA MET A 1 20.11 26.08 -12.77
C MET A 1 18.85 26.31 -11.96
N SER A 2 18.51 27.55 -11.65
CA SER A 2 17.27 27.86 -10.94
C SER A 2 16.15 28.14 -11.95
N GLY A 3 14.90 27.80 -11.59
CA GLY A 3 13.71 28.03 -12.41
C GLY A 3 13.36 26.91 -13.39
N PHE A 4 13.87 25.68 -13.19
CA PHE A 4 13.40 24.53 -13.97
C PHE A 4 12.08 24.02 -13.39
N GLU A 5 11.02 24.03 -14.18
CA GLU A 5 9.71 23.48 -13.83
C GLU A 5 9.11 22.74 -15.03
N VAL A 6 8.50 21.60 -14.75
CA VAL A 6 7.66 20.84 -15.68
C VAL A 6 6.30 20.69 -15.04
N SER A 7 5.25 21.07 -15.77
CA SER A 7 3.87 20.89 -15.35
C SER A 7 3.16 19.81 -16.15
N ASN A 8 2.15 19.17 -15.55
CA ASN A 8 1.21 18.33 -16.28
C ASN A 8 0.21 19.17 -17.10
N ASP A 9 -0.69 18.49 -17.81
CA ASP A 9 -1.75 19.08 -18.63
C ASP A 9 -2.76 19.94 -17.85
N LYS A 10 -2.76 19.83 -16.52
CA LYS A 10 -3.58 20.63 -15.60
C LYS A 10 -2.83 21.82 -15.01
N GLY A 11 -1.56 22.02 -15.38
CA GLY A 11 -0.71 23.09 -14.86
C GLY A 11 -0.08 22.79 -13.49
N GLU A 12 -0.25 21.58 -12.95
CA GLU A 12 0.37 21.20 -11.68
C GLU A 12 1.84 20.87 -11.91
N ILE A 13 2.73 21.41 -11.08
CA ILE A 13 4.18 21.14 -11.15
C ILE A 13 4.41 19.67 -10.79
N ILE A 14 5.04 18.94 -11.71
CA ILE A 14 5.38 17.52 -11.57
C ILE A 14 6.88 17.27 -11.49
N VAL A 15 7.73 18.22 -11.89
CA VAL A 15 9.18 18.20 -11.63
C VAL A 15 9.62 19.64 -11.46
N SER A 16 10.40 19.94 -10.43
CA SER A 16 11.09 21.22 -10.34
C SER A 16 12.45 21.07 -9.69
N ASP A 17 13.25 22.13 -9.76
CA ASP A 17 14.52 22.28 -9.05
C ASP A 17 14.38 22.33 -7.51
N THR A 18 13.16 22.44 -7.00
CA THR A 18 12.82 22.49 -5.57
C THR A 18 11.98 21.30 -5.10
N TYR A 19 11.35 20.56 -6.01
CA TYR A 19 10.48 19.43 -5.70
C TYR A 19 11.22 18.10 -5.79
N ARG A 20 11.34 17.41 -4.66
CA ARG A 20 11.93 16.06 -4.60
C ARG A 20 10.86 15.00 -4.73
N HIS A 21 11.18 13.95 -5.48
CA HIS A 21 10.30 12.79 -5.63
C HIS A 21 10.61 11.70 -4.60
N LEU A 22 9.56 11.01 -4.15
CA LEU A 22 9.69 9.73 -3.46
C LEU A 22 10.02 8.65 -4.49
N GLY A 23 11.13 7.95 -4.30
CA GLY A 23 11.52 6.81 -5.12
C GLY A 23 11.77 5.56 -4.28
N VAL A 24 11.85 4.41 -4.94
CA VAL A 24 12.16 3.12 -4.32
C VAL A 24 13.61 3.14 -3.84
N ASN A 25 13.77 3.13 -2.53
CA ASN A 25 15.07 3.04 -1.87
C ASN A 25 15.53 1.58 -1.73
N SER A 26 14.60 0.69 -1.40
CA SER A 26 14.86 -0.74 -1.28
C SER A 26 13.62 -1.56 -1.59
N VAL A 27 13.84 -2.78 -2.06
CA VAL A 27 12.80 -3.79 -2.26
C VAL A 27 13.15 -4.97 -1.38
N GLN A 28 12.18 -5.42 -0.57
CA GLN A 28 12.35 -6.59 0.28
C GLN A 28 11.33 -7.65 -0.10
N VAL A 29 11.81 -8.88 -0.22
CA VAL A 29 10.95 -10.07 -0.31
C VAL A 29 10.35 -10.29 1.08
N LEU A 30 9.04 -10.56 1.13
CA LEU A 30 8.38 -10.93 2.37
C LEU A 30 8.90 -12.29 2.86
N ASP A 31 9.61 -12.29 3.98
CA ASP A 31 10.40 -13.41 4.51
C ASP A 31 9.58 -14.51 5.21
N GLY A 32 8.25 -14.48 5.06
CA GLY A 32 7.37 -15.42 5.76
C GLY A 32 7.23 -15.17 7.26
N GLY A 33 7.98 -14.22 7.82
CA GLY A 33 8.02 -13.79 9.22
C GLY A 33 7.43 -14.76 10.25
N THR A 34 6.59 -14.27 11.16
CA THR A 34 5.89 -15.15 12.12
C THR A 34 4.42 -15.34 11.69
N PRO A 35 3.90 -16.57 11.72
CA PRO A 35 2.49 -16.83 11.45
C PRO A 35 1.56 -16.04 12.38
N SER A 36 0.59 -15.34 11.79
CA SER A 36 -0.47 -14.70 12.57
C SER A 36 -1.67 -15.65 12.78
N SER A 37 -2.66 -15.20 13.57
CA SER A 37 -3.97 -15.86 13.67
C SER A 37 -4.97 -15.34 12.62
N ILE A 38 -4.49 -14.63 11.60
CA ILE A 38 -5.29 -13.99 10.56
C ILE A 38 -5.04 -14.74 9.26
N GLY A 39 -6.09 -15.07 8.52
CA GLY A 39 -6.04 -15.88 7.31
C GLY A 39 -7.26 -16.79 7.25
N ALA A 40 -7.33 -17.65 6.23
CA ALA A 40 -8.50 -18.51 6.00
C ALA A 40 -8.86 -19.40 7.22
N SER A 41 -7.85 -19.82 7.99
CA SER A 41 -8.07 -20.65 9.19
C SER A 41 -8.71 -19.91 10.37
N SER A 42 -8.86 -18.59 10.29
CA SER A 42 -9.46 -17.78 11.36
C SER A 42 -10.98 -17.96 11.46
N GLY A 43 -11.63 -18.45 10.40
CA GLY A 43 -13.09 -18.66 10.33
C GLY A 43 -13.94 -17.40 10.14
N TRP A 44 -13.33 -16.21 10.19
CA TRP A 44 -13.99 -14.92 9.97
C TRP A 44 -13.32 -14.09 8.86
N ALA A 45 -12.21 -14.58 8.28
CA ALA A 45 -11.66 -13.99 7.07
C ALA A 45 -12.64 -14.16 5.89
N PRO A 46 -12.69 -13.22 4.95
CA PRO A 46 -13.48 -13.36 3.73
C PRO A 46 -13.15 -14.65 2.96
N SER A 47 -14.15 -15.23 2.30
CA SER A 47 -14.02 -16.51 1.60
C SER A 47 -13.04 -16.48 0.42
N PHE A 48 -12.72 -15.30 -0.11
CA PHE A 48 -11.71 -15.15 -1.16
C PHE A 48 -10.27 -15.29 -0.63
N ILE A 49 -10.05 -15.21 0.69
CA ILE A 49 -8.75 -15.46 1.31
C ILE A 49 -8.57 -16.98 1.43
N GLN A 50 -7.50 -17.49 0.83
CA GLN A 50 -7.17 -18.91 0.77
C GLN A 50 -5.96 -19.25 1.63
N THR A 51 -5.04 -18.31 1.88
CA THR A 51 -3.87 -18.57 2.72
C THR A 51 -4.32 -18.87 4.15
N PRO A 52 -4.00 -20.04 4.72
CA PRO A 52 -4.45 -20.41 6.06
C PRO A 52 -4.03 -19.39 7.12
N ARG A 53 -2.81 -18.85 6.99
CA ARG A 53 -2.23 -17.85 7.87
C ARG A 53 -1.43 -16.83 7.07
N LEU A 54 -1.86 -15.57 7.12
CA LEU A 54 -1.04 -14.44 6.74
C LEU A 54 0.07 -14.26 7.78
N VAL A 55 1.18 -13.70 7.34
CA VAL A 55 2.37 -13.47 8.15
C VAL A 55 2.57 -11.98 8.33
N TYR A 56 3.25 -11.60 9.39
CA TYR A 56 3.79 -10.25 9.50
C TYR A 56 5.28 -10.27 9.15
N PRO A 57 5.81 -9.28 8.39
CA PRO A 57 7.23 -9.23 8.09
C PRO A 57 8.07 -9.00 9.35
N SER A 58 9.27 -9.59 9.39
CA SER A 58 10.22 -9.45 10.50
C SER A 58 10.60 -7.99 10.75
N PHE A 59 10.84 -7.21 9.69
CA PHE A 59 11.29 -5.82 9.73
C PHE A 59 10.25 -4.83 10.27
N ARG A 60 9.00 -5.23 10.53
CA ARG A 60 7.89 -4.28 10.81
C ARG A 60 8.14 -3.34 11.99
N ASN A 61 8.90 -3.79 12.99
CA ASN A 61 9.18 -3.02 14.20
C ASN A 61 10.37 -2.07 14.03
N ASP A 62 11.16 -2.28 12.98
CA ASP A 62 12.39 -1.56 12.71
C ASP A 62 12.17 -0.44 11.68
N LEU A 63 10.96 -0.33 11.12
CA LEU A 63 10.61 0.74 10.19
C LEU A 63 10.32 2.05 10.94
N PRO A 64 10.90 3.17 10.50
CA PRO A 64 10.48 4.51 10.93
C PRO A 64 8.96 4.70 10.77
N LYS A 65 8.36 5.47 11.70
CA LYS A 65 6.90 5.68 11.75
C LYS A 65 6.28 6.31 10.49
N GLU A 66 7.10 6.91 9.64
CA GLU A 66 6.70 7.64 8.44
C GLU A 66 7.12 6.96 7.13
N THR A 67 7.68 5.75 7.21
CA THR A 67 8.07 5.02 6.00
C THR A 67 6.84 4.69 5.15
N LEU A 68 6.80 5.20 3.93
CA LEU A 68 5.82 4.83 2.92
C LEU A 68 6.30 3.56 2.21
N TYR A 69 5.40 2.60 2.02
CA TYR A 69 5.72 1.36 1.35
C TYR A 69 4.58 0.83 0.51
N ILE A 70 4.97 0.23 -0.61
CA ILE A 70 4.08 -0.31 -1.63
C ILE A 70 4.19 -1.83 -1.58
N LEU A 71 3.04 -2.50 -1.47
CA LEU A 71 2.96 -3.93 -1.77
C LEU A 71 2.88 -4.11 -3.27
N ASN A 72 3.93 -4.65 -3.87
CA ASN A 72 3.90 -5.00 -5.29
C ASN A 72 3.04 -6.25 -5.46
N LEU A 73 1.98 -6.16 -6.26
CA LEU A 73 1.03 -7.25 -6.44
C LEU A 73 1.56 -8.24 -7.48
N SER A 74 1.58 -9.51 -7.08
CA SER A 74 1.81 -10.66 -7.94
C SER A 74 0.60 -11.59 -7.86
N GLU A 75 0.45 -12.51 -8.83
CA GLU A 75 -0.72 -13.39 -8.85
C GLU A 75 -0.86 -14.17 -7.53
N GLY A 76 -2.03 -14.07 -6.90
CA GLY A 76 -2.30 -14.71 -5.60
C GLY A 76 -1.82 -13.91 -4.38
N THR A 77 -1.37 -12.67 -4.54
CA THR A 77 -1.10 -11.78 -3.39
C THR A 77 -2.35 -11.65 -2.53
N GLU A 78 -2.24 -12.09 -1.28
CA GLU A 78 -3.22 -11.82 -0.23
C GLU A 78 -2.63 -10.96 0.88
N PHE A 79 -3.46 -10.11 1.48
CA PHE A 79 -3.08 -9.25 2.60
C PHE A 79 -4.27 -8.95 3.53
N CYS A 80 -3.97 -8.40 4.70
CA CYS A 80 -4.91 -7.82 5.63
C CYS A 80 -4.30 -6.55 6.23
N GLY A 81 -4.88 -5.41 5.87
CA GLY A 81 -4.39 -4.08 6.21
C GLY A 81 -2.92 -3.90 5.86
N LYS A 82 -2.23 -3.03 6.60
CA LYS A 82 -0.82 -2.71 6.35
C LYS A 82 0.19 -3.75 6.85
N TYR A 83 -0.22 -4.68 7.71
CA TYR A 83 0.71 -5.54 8.47
C TYR A 83 0.79 -6.99 8.03
N TRP A 84 -0.29 -7.56 7.50
CA TRP A 84 -0.36 -9.00 7.27
C TRP A 84 -0.42 -9.31 5.79
N HIS A 85 0.42 -10.22 5.35
CA HIS A 85 0.62 -10.55 3.94
C HIS A 85 0.79 -12.05 3.76
N SER A 86 0.50 -12.55 2.57
CA SER A 86 0.91 -13.87 2.14
C SER A 86 2.38 -13.84 1.73
N VAL A 87 3.06 -14.99 1.86
CA VAL A 87 4.50 -15.12 1.55
C VAL A 87 4.75 -15.27 0.04
N HIS A 88 3.71 -15.57 -0.74
CA HIS A 88 3.81 -15.91 -2.16
C HIS A 88 4.39 -14.77 -3.02
N ASN A 89 5.71 -14.75 -3.23
CA ASN A 89 6.43 -13.84 -4.15
C ASN A 89 6.04 -12.35 -4.03
N ASN A 90 5.61 -11.95 -2.85
CA ASN A 90 5.21 -10.58 -2.59
C ASN A 90 6.43 -9.78 -2.17
N ASN A 91 6.63 -8.66 -2.86
CA ASN A 91 7.71 -7.74 -2.55
C ASN A 91 7.13 -6.45 -2.01
N ILE A 92 7.78 -5.89 -0.99
CA ILE A 92 7.47 -4.56 -0.49
C ILE A 92 8.56 -3.59 -0.94
N SER A 93 8.16 -2.52 -1.60
CA SER A 93 9.04 -1.41 -2.00
C SER A 93 8.96 -0.29 -0.96
N PHE A 94 10.09 0.10 -0.39
CA PHE A 94 10.19 1.20 0.55
C PHE A 94 10.54 2.50 -0.17
N LEU A 95 9.79 3.56 0.13
CA LEU A 95 9.96 4.85 -0.51
C LEU A 95 10.78 5.79 0.36
N SER A 96 11.65 6.56 -0.27
CA SER A 96 12.42 7.65 0.36
C SER A 96 12.68 8.77 -0.63
N TYR A 97 12.87 9.99 -0.13
CA TYR A 97 13.42 11.10 -0.93
C TYR A 97 14.91 10.90 -1.25
N ASP A 98 15.60 10.12 -0.41
CA ASP A 98 17.05 9.86 -0.50
C ASP A 98 17.38 8.60 -1.31
N TYR A 99 16.43 8.08 -2.09
CA TYR A 99 16.71 6.97 -3.00
C TYR A 99 17.83 7.33 -3.98
N THR A 100 18.65 6.35 -4.35
CA THR A 100 19.75 6.52 -5.30
C THR A 100 19.21 6.97 -6.66
N LYS A 101 19.65 8.15 -7.10
CA LYS A 101 19.38 8.69 -8.41
C LYS A 101 20.59 8.47 -9.30
N ILE A 102 20.32 8.00 -10.51
CA ILE A 102 21.30 7.78 -11.57
C ILE A 102 21.15 8.93 -12.56
N SER A 103 22.24 9.58 -12.91
CA SER A 103 22.31 10.61 -13.96
C SER A 103 22.11 9.97 -15.34
N GLY A 104 21.45 10.68 -16.25
CA GLY A 104 21.12 10.19 -17.58
C GLY A 104 20.96 11.31 -18.60
N TYR A 105 20.14 11.06 -19.63
CA TYR A 105 19.97 12.00 -20.75
C TYR A 105 19.25 13.30 -20.37
N LEU A 106 18.41 13.26 -19.33
CA LEU A 106 17.69 14.42 -18.82
C LEU A 106 17.74 14.41 -17.30
N ASP A 107 18.48 15.37 -16.74
CA ASP A 107 18.74 15.52 -15.32
C ASP A 107 18.29 16.88 -14.82
N VAL A 108 17.83 16.92 -13.57
CA VAL A 108 17.47 18.14 -12.85
C VAL A 108 18.31 18.20 -11.59
N TYR A 109 19.01 19.31 -11.43
CA TYR A 109 19.88 19.59 -10.31
C TYR A 109 19.32 20.72 -9.48
N ASP A 110 19.46 20.64 -8.16
CA ASP A 110 19.15 21.77 -7.27
C ASP A 110 20.19 22.89 -7.42
N GLU A 111 19.97 24.00 -6.72
CA GLU A 111 20.87 25.15 -6.73
C GLU A 111 22.28 24.83 -6.20
N GLN A 112 22.41 23.77 -5.39
CA GLN A 112 23.67 23.30 -4.83
C GLN A 112 24.38 22.27 -5.74
N GLY A 113 23.79 21.93 -6.89
CA GLY A 113 24.34 20.99 -7.85
C GLY A 113 24.08 19.52 -7.52
N ASN A 114 23.17 19.21 -6.60
CA ASN A 114 22.78 17.82 -6.32
C ASN A 114 21.74 17.35 -7.33
N LEU A 115 21.90 16.11 -7.81
CA LEU A 115 20.90 15.48 -8.67
C LEU A 115 19.63 15.18 -7.86
N ILE A 116 18.52 15.82 -8.20
CA ILE A 116 17.23 15.67 -7.50
C ILE A 116 16.19 14.93 -8.33
N TRP A 117 16.35 14.88 -9.65
CA TRP A 117 15.55 14.06 -10.55
C TRP A 117 16.33 13.69 -11.81
N SER A 118 16.06 12.52 -12.39
CA SER A 118 16.57 12.13 -13.71
C SER A 118 15.56 11.24 -14.43
N ALA A 119 15.48 11.35 -15.76
CA ALA A 119 14.63 10.52 -16.59
C ALA A 119 14.92 9.01 -16.42
N ILE A 120 16.19 8.62 -16.29
CA ILE A 120 16.55 7.20 -16.07
C ILE A 120 16.14 6.70 -14.67
N SER A 121 16.03 7.62 -13.71
CA SER A 121 15.62 7.34 -12.33
C SER A 121 14.11 7.34 -12.16
N ALA A 122 13.35 7.89 -13.12
CA ALA A 122 11.88 7.96 -13.06
C ALA A 122 11.21 6.57 -13.01
N LYS A 123 11.88 5.51 -13.49
CA LYS A 123 11.42 4.11 -13.34
C LYS A 123 11.35 3.65 -11.88
N ASN A 124 12.11 4.28 -10.99
CA ASN A 124 12.10 3.98 -9.55
C ASN A 124 11.11 4.87 -8.79
N VAL A 125 10.41 5.79 -9.45
CA VAL A 125 9.42 6.68 -8.84
C VAL A 125 8.03 6.08 -9.08
N PRO A 126 7.34 5.58 -8.05
CA PRO A 126 5.98 5.09 -8.22
C PRO A 126 5.03 6.24 -8.54
N ARG A 127 4.06 5.98 -9.40
CA ARG A 127 2.98 6.89 -9.74
C ARG A 127 1.67 6.32 -9.26
N ILE A 128 0.81 7.15 -8.67
CA ILE A 128 -0.58 6.75 -8.44
C ILE A 128 -1.30 6.77 -9.78
N VAL A 129 -1.69 5.60 -10.29
CA VAL A 129 -2.39 5.47 -11.57
C VAL A 129 -3.90 5.44 -11.42
N GLN A 130 -4.39 5.06 -10.24
CA GLN A 130 -5.80 5.02 -9.93
C GLN A 130 -6.00 5.19 -8.43
N THR A 131 -7.04 5.92 -8.03
CA THR A 131 -7.50 5.97 -6.64
C THR A 131 -8.96 5.59 -6.59
N TYR A 132 -9.30 4.61 -5.75
CA TYR A 132 -10.68 4.23 -5.48
C TYR A 132 -11.11 4.82 -4.14
N GLN A 133 -12.25 5.51 -4.13
CA GLN A 133 -12.86 6.03 -2.91
C GLN A 133 -13.94 5.05 -2.47
N LEU A 134 -13.60 4.16 -1.53
CA LEU A 134 -14.45 3.04 -1.14
C LEU A 134 -15.32 3.42 0.07
N THR A 135 -16.64 3.19 -0.03
CA THR A 135 -17.56 3.44 1.08
C THR A 135 -17.52 2.30 2.11
N ALA A 136 -18.09 2.53 3.30
CA ALA A 136 -18.32 1.45 4.28
C ALA A 136 -19.05 0.26 3.65
N ASP A 137 -20.09 0.52 2.86
CA ASP A 137 -20.91 -0.51 2.24
C ASP A 137 -20.12 -1.35 1.23
N ASN A 138 -19.22 -0.74 0.44
CA ASN A 138 -18.32 -1.48 -0.45
C ASN A 138 -17.45 -2.45 0.34
N LEU A 139 -16.95 -2.00 1.49
CA LEU A 139 -15.97 -2.73 2.28
C LEU A 139 -16.63 -3.81 3.15
N LEU A 140 -17.83 -3.59 3.67
CA LEU A 140 -18.56 -4.57 4.47
C LEU A 140 -19.09 -5.73 3.63
N ASN A 141 -19.67 -5.42 2.46
CA ASN A 141 -20.23 -6.44 1.55
C ASN A 141 -19.15 -7.10 0.67
N GLY A 142 -17.98 -6.48 0.58
CA GLY A 142 -16.93 -6.87 -0.33
C GLY A 142 -17.10 -6.24 -1.71
N ILE A 143 -15.96 -5.94 -2.35
CA ILE A 143 -15.89 -5.31 -3.67
C ILE A 143 -14.77 -5.95 -4.48
N THR A 144 -14.93 -5.99 -5.81
CA THR A 144 -13.89 -6.39 -6.75
C THR A 144 -13.57 -5.22 -7.68
N LEU A 145 -12.29 -4.89 -7.81
CA LEU A 145 -11.79 -3.76 -8.59
C LEU A 145 -10.88 -4.26 -9.71
N SER A 146 -11.11 -3.82 -10.94
CA SER A 146 -10.21 -4.10 -12.06
C SER A 146 -9.05 -3.11 -12.06
N ILE A 147 -7.85 -3.58 -11.67
CA ILE A 147 -6.66 -2.74 -11.46
C ILE A 147 -5.51 -3.05 -12.44
N GLY A 148 -5.66 -4.10 -13.25
CA GLY A 148 -4.65 -4.49 -14.24
C GLY A 148 -3.43 -5.17 -13.61
N SER A 149 -2.38 -5.35 -14.41
CA SER A 149 -1.13 -6.04 -14.03
C SER A 149 0.02 -5.07 -13.80
N ASN A 150 1.09 -5.54 -13.14
CA ASN A 150 2.30 -4.74 -12.82
C ASN A 150 2.00 -3.51 -11.97
N VAL A 151 1.11 -3.68 -11.00
CA VAL A 151 0.66 -2.63 -10.08
C VAL A 151 1.03 -2.96 -8.65
N GLY A 152 1.12 -1.94 -7.81
CA GLY A 152 1.26 -2.07 -6.38
C GLY A 152 0.17 -1.30 -5.64
N ILE A 153 0.03 -1.55 -4.33
CA ILE A 153 -0.89 -0.82 -3.46
C ILE A 153 -0.11 -0.11 -2.38
N LEU A 154 -0.44 1.16 -2.12
CA LEU A 154 0.09 1.88 -0.97
C LEU A 154 -0.54 1.34 0.32
N LEU A 155 0.23 0.59 1.10
CA LEU A 155 -0.30 -0.12 2.27
C LEU A 155 -0.59 0.79 3.46
N ASN A 156 0.11 1.92 3.56
CA ASN A 156 0.02 2.82 4.71
C ASN A 156 -1.40 3.31 5.01
N THR A 157 -2.26 3.40 3.99
CA THR A 157 -3.66 3.84 4.14
C THR A 157 -4.62 2.72 4.53
N LEU A 158 -4.18 1.46 4.49
CA LEU A 158 -5.08 0.33 4.68
C LEU A 158 -5.27 -0.01 6.17
N PRO A 159 -6.51 -0.08 6.65
CA PRO A 159 -6.79 -0.27 8.07
C PRO A 159 -6.40 -1.68 8.52
N SER A 160 -5.73 -1.75 9.67
CA SER A 160 -5.32 -2.97 10.35
C SER A 160 -5.51 -2.80 11.85
N TRP A 161 -6.10 -3.78 12.52
CA TRP A 161 -6.42 -3.72 13.94
C TRP A 161 -5.76 -4.84 14.72
N PHE A 162 -5.06 -4.44 15.76
CA PHE A 162 -4.52 -5.30 16.78
C PHE A 162 -4.68 -4.60 18.13
N ARG A 163 -5.76 -4.90 18.86
CA ARG A 163 -6.02 -4.29 20.17
C ARG A 163 -6.51 -5.34 21.18
N PRO A 164 -6.12 -5.23 22.47
CA PRO A 164 -6.82 -5.95 23.52
C PRO A 164 -8.26 -5.40 23.58
N GLY A 165 -9.23 -6.29 23.42
CA GLY A 165 -10.63 -6.01 23.67
C GLY A 165 -10.96 -6.07 25.17
N PRO A 166 -12.20 -5.73 25.55
CA PRO A 166 -12.66 -5.90 26.92
C PRO A 166 -12.48 -7.37 27.34
N MET A 167 -12.01 -7.61 28.57
CA MET A 167 -11.79 -8.95 29.14
C MET A 167 -10.70 -9.80 28.46
N ASN A 168 -9.61 -9.19 27.95
CA ASN A 168 -8.47 -9.89 27.32
C ASN A 168 -8.76 -10.61 26.00
N ASN A 169 -9.93 -10.41 25.37
CA ASN A 169 -10.18 -10.92 24.02
C ASN A 169 -9.47 -10.04 22.99
N LEU A 170 -8.47 -10.56 22.30
CA LEU A 170 -7.74 -9.79 21.27
C LEU A 170 -8.63 -9.57 20.05
N ASN A 171 -9.05 -8.33 19.81
CA ASN A 171 -9.73 -7.94 18.58
C ASN A 171 -8.68 -7.80 17.47
N ARG A 172 -8.84 -8.62 16.43
CA ARG A 172 -7.94 -8.70 15.27
C ARG A 172 -8.76 -8.58 14.00
N GLY A 173 -8.30 -7.79 13.04
CA GLY A 173 -9.02 -7.58 11.79
C GLY A 173 -8.40 -6.50 10.94
N GLY A 174 -9.00 -6.24 9.79
CA GLY A 174 -8.51 -5.25 8.85
C GLY A 174 -9.20 -5.35 7.50
N LEU A 175 -8.74 -4.52 6.57
CA LEU A 175 -9.13 -4.65 5.18
C LEU A 175 -8.38 -5.82 4.56
N PHE A 176 -9.08 -6.91 4.29
CA PHE A 176 -8.52 -8.02 3.52
C PHE A 176 -8.50 -7.67 2.05
N GLY A 177 -7.47 -8.17 1.37
CA GLY A 177 -7.45 -8.16 -0.07
C GLY A 177 -6.81 -9.40 -0.67
N ARG A 178 -7.26 -9.73 -1.88
CA ARG A 178 -6.64 -10.72 -2.75
C ARG A 178 -6.56 -10.18 -4.16
N TYR A 179 -5.38 -10.27 -4.74
CA TYR A 179 -5.14 -9.95 -6.14
C TYR A 179 -5.06 -11.22 -6.98
N SER A 180 -5.83 -11.27 -8.07
CA SER A 180 -5.82 -12.37 -9.04
C SER A 180 -6.33 -11.89 -10.39
N ASN A 181 -5.63 -12.25 -11.48
CA ASN A 181 -6.04 -11.97 -12.86
C ASN A 181 -6.37 -10.49 -13.13
N GLY A 182 -5.58 -9.57 -12.60
CA GLY A 182 -5.80 -8.12 -12.75
C GLY A 182 -6.96 -7.56 -11.92
N GLN A 183 -7.57 -8.39 -11.06
CA GLN A 183 -8.64 -8.01 -10.16
C GLN A 183 -8.14 -7.96 -8.72
N LEU A 184 -8.60 -6.96 -7.97
CA LEU A 184 -8.38 -6.82 -6.54
C LEU A 184 -9.71 -6.98 -5.82
N GLN A 185 -9.86 -8.08 -5.08
CA GLN A 185 -10.97 -8.29 -4.17
C GLN A 185 -10.63 -7.65 -2.83
N LEU A 186 -11.57 -6.92 -2.23
CA LEU A 186 -11.41 -6.24 -0.95
C LEU A 186 -12.63 -6.48 -0.08
N GLN A 187 -12.43 -6.76 1.20
CA GLN A 187 -13.49 -6.80 2.20
C GLN A 187 -12.93 -6.57 3.60
N PHE A 188 -13.64 -5.77 4.39
CA PHE A 188 -13.31 -5.55 5.79
C PHE A 188 -13.87 -6.67 6.65
N ALA A 189 -13.03 -7.30 7.47
CA ALA A 189 -13.47 -8.32 8.43
C ALA A 189 -12.63 -8.31 9.71
N ALA A 190 -13.23 -8.76 10.82
CA ALA A 190 -12.56 -8.86 12.12
C ALA A 190 -13.15 -9.97 12.98
N ALA A 191 -12.34 -10.46 13.93
CA ALA A 191 -12.77 -11.31 15.04
C ALA A 191 -13.55 -10.48 16.09
N ALA A 192 -14.69 -9.91 15.70
CA ALA A 192 -15.53 -9.05 16.55
C ALA A 192 -17.02 -9.28 16.23
N LYS A 193 -17.93 -8.77 17.07
CA LYS A 193 -19.36 -8.81 16.77
C LYS A 193 -19.67 -7.92 15.56
N LEU A 194 -20.66 -8.29 14.75
CA LEU A 194 -21.04 -7.56 13.51
C LEU A 194 -21.25 -6.05 13.72
N ASN A 195 -21.95 -5.63 14.78
CA ASN A 195 -22.17 -4.20 15.09
C ASN A 195 -20.86 -3.47 15.44
N ASP A 196 -19.88 -4.18 15.99
CA ASP A 196 -18.54 -3.63 16.22
C ASP A 196 -17.80 -3.49 14.89
N ILE A 197 -17.96 -4.41 13.94
CA ILE A 197 -17.29 -4.32 12.63
C ILE A 197 -17.75 -3.07 11.86
N SER A 198 -19.06 -2.83 11.79
CA SER A 198 -19.63 -1.68 11.07
C SER A 198 -19.23 -0.34 11.67
N SER A 199 -19.28 -0.20 13.00
CA SER A 199 -18.83 1.03 13.67
C SER A 199 -17.33 1.28 13.44
N ARG A 200 -16.54 0.20 13.39
CA ARG A 200 -15.09 0.31 13.28
C ARG A 200 -14.60 0.60 11.86
N ILE A 201 -15.26 0.10 10.81
CA ILE A 201 -14.90 0.53 9.46
C ILE A 201 -15.12 2.03 9.29
N ILE A 202 -16.20 2.57 9.87
CA ILE A 202 -16.52 4.01 9.85
C ILE A 202 -15.40 4.84 10.51
N GLU A 203 -14.78 4.35 11.59
CA GLU A 203 -13.63 5.00 12.24
C GLU A 203 -12.39 5.14 11.33
N ASN A 204 -12.31 4.35 10.25
CA ASN A 204 -11.17 4.36 9.32
C ASN A 204 -11.47 5.07 8.00
N LEU A 205 -12.68 5.60 7.84
CA LEU A 205 -13.04 6.41 6.68
C LEU A 205 -12.49 7.83 6.83
N GLY A 206 -12.10 8.42 5.71
CA GLY A 206 -11.71 9.83 5.66
C GLY A 206 -12.91 10.78 5.85
N PRO A 207 -12.67 12.10 5.79
CA PRO A 207 -13.68 13.15 6.04
C PRO A 207 -14.94 13.03 5.18
N ASN A 208 -14.82 12.43 3.99
CA ASN A 208 -15.91 12.24 3.04
C ASN A 208 -16.63 10.88 3.20
N GLY A 209 -16.40 10.15 4.29
CA GLY A 209 -17.00 8.82 4.51
C GLY A 209 -16.48 7.74 3.54
N THR A 210 -15.26 7.92 3.02
CA THR A 210 -14.63 6.98 2.08
C THR A 210 -13.20 6.65 2.51
N LEU A 211 -12.76 5.43 2.20
CA LEU A 211 -11.38 4.98 2.35
C LEU A 211 -10.68 5.05 0.98
N PRO A 212 -9.63 5.86 0.82
CA PRO A 212 -8.85 5.87 -0.40
C PRO A 212 -7.94 4.65 -0.51
N VAL A 213 -8.08 3.91 -1.61
CA VAL A 213 -7.15 2.85 -2.02
C VAL A 213 -6.39 3.31 -3.24
N HIS A 214 -5.08 3.52 -3.08
CA HIS A 214 -4.20 4.02 -4.14
C HIS A 214 -3.49 2.85 -4.84
N ILE A 215 -3.75 2.74 -6.14
CA ILE A 215 -3.04 1.83 -7.03
C ILE A 215 -1.86 2.58 -7.63
N THR A 216 -0.71 1.94 -7.57
CA THR A 216 0.57 2.48 -8.02
C THR A 216 1.12 1.67 -9.17
N SER A 217 1.86 2.32 -10.07
CA SER A 217 2.67 1.65 -11.07
C SER A 217 4.02 2.35 -11.22
N PHE A 218 4.96 1.68 -11.84
CA PHE A 218 6.24 2.27 -12.23
C PHE A 218 6.22 2.64 -13.71
N ALA A 219 7.07 3.60 -14.10
CA ALA A 219 7.26 3.89 -15.52
C ALA A 219 7.91 2.67 -16.20
N SER A 220 7.30 2.24 -17.31
CA SER A 220 7.79 1.21 -18.22
C SER A 220 8.93 1.72 -19.08
#